data_AF-A0A958P646-F1
#
_entry.id   AF-A0A958P646-F1
#
_cell.length_a   1.000
_cell.length_b   1.000
_cell.length_c   1.000
_cell.angle_alpha   90.00
_cell.angle_beta   90.00
_cell.angle_gamma   90.00
#
_symmetry.space_group_name_H-M   'P 1'
#
loop_
_entity.id
_entity.type
_entity.pdbx_description
1 polymer ?
#
loop_
_entity_poly.entity_id
_entity_poly.type
_entity_poly.pdbx_seq_one_letter_code
_entity_poly.pdbx_strand_id
1 'polypeptide(L)'
;MSNGFAPLKNPVRVVTATSLFDGHDATINIIRRLLQDFGAEVIHLGHNRSVQDVLMAVLQEGAQAVCVSSYQGGHMEYFKYLKDLLDEAGAGYVKIFGGGGGVIIHEEKKALENYGITQIFHPDDGRRLGLEGMIRQIVEAADFDINDAALKIDSERSVNTSEKILPYRDLGLLLSALENSKDKQPLEDRLSFFKRTRKKEPLVLGVTGTGGAGKSSLVDELIGRFLNFYEGLRIGVVCVDPSKRKTGGALLGDRIRMNSL
;
A
#
# COMPACT_ATOMS: atom_id res chain seq x y z
N MET A 1 5.90 29.08 4.12
CA MET A 1 6.44 28.83 2.76
C MET A 1 5.54 27.78 2.13
N SER A 2 4.73 28.20 1.17
CA SER A 2 4.00 27.28 0.28
C SER A 2 5.04 26.65 -0.61
N ASN A 3 5.42 25.41 -0.35
CA ASN A 3 6.31 24.68 -1.23
C ASN A 3 5.67 24.69 -2.62
N GLY A 4 6.36 25.23 -3.63
CA GLY A 4 5.84 25.50 -4.98
C GLY A 4 5.57 24.26 -5.82
N PHE A 5 4.87 23.27 -5.25
CA PHE A 5 4.48 22.03 -5.90
C PHE A 5 3.10 22.17 -6.53
N ALA A 6 2.93 21.59 -7.70
CA ALA A 6 1.60 21.38 -8.26
C ALA A 6 0.84 20.41 -7.33
N PRO A 7 -0.44 20.68 -7.02
CA PRO A 7 -1.24 19.74 -6.24
C PRO A 7 -1.39 18.42 -7.00
N LEU A 8 -1.39 17.31 -6.26
CA LEU A 8 -1.65 15.97 -6.81
C LEU A 8 -3.05 15.95 -7.44
N LYS A 9 -3.17 15.31 -8.61
CA LYS A 9 -4.46 15.20 -9.32
C LYS A 9 -5.34 14.10 -8.73
N ASN A 10 -4.72 13.06 -8.18
CA ASN A 10 -5.37 11.91 -7.57
C ASN A 10 -4.94 11.78 -6.09
N PRO A 11 -5.75 11.14 -5.22
CA PRO A 11 -5.30 10.80 -3.87
C PRO A 11 -4.25 9.70 -3.93
N VAL A 12 -2.97 10.09 -3.84
CA VAL A 12 -1.85 9.16 -3.90
C VAL A 12 -1.70 8.41 -2.59
N ARG A 13 -1.79 7.09 -2.64
CA ARG A 13 -1.55 6.16 -1.53
C ARG A 13 -0.24 5.43 -1.71
N VAL A 14 0.58 5.44 -0.66
CA VAL A 14 1.89 4.79 -0.65
C VAL A 14 2.02 3.86 0.54
N VAL A 15 2.28 2.58 0.28
CA VAL A 15 2.66 1.61 1.31
C VAL A 15 4.15 1.75 1.59
N THR A 16 4.54 1.84 2.87
CA THR A 16 5.95 1.95 3.27
C THR A 16 6.32 0.87 4.27
N ALA A 17 7.44 0.19 4.04
CA ALA A 17 7.92 -0.90 4.89
C ALA A 17 9.45 -1.05 4.82
N THR A 18 10.04 -1.78 5.77
CA THR A 18 11.37 -2.40 5.59
C THR A 18 11.21 -3.85 5.16
N SER A 19 12.23 -4.40 4.48
CA SER A 19 12.24 -5.79 4.05
C SER A 19 12.23 -6.79 5.21
N LEU A 20 12.03 -8.07 4.89
CA LEU A 20 12.00 -9.16 5.87
C LEU A 20 13.36 -9.24 6.60
N PHE A 21 13.29 -9.43 7.93
CA PHE A 21 14.43 -9.45 8.86
C PHE A 21 15.28 -8.17 8.88
N ASP A 22 14.77 -7.06 8.35
CA ASP A 22 15.45 -5.77 8.39
C ASP A 22 14.85 -4.84 9.45
N GLY A 23 15.65 -4.45 10.45
CA GLY A 23 15.28 -3.50 11.50
C GLY A 23 15.64 -2.03 11.19
N HIS A 24 16.26 -1.73 10.05
CA HIS A 24 16.72 -0.38 9.73
C HIS A 24 15.57 0.52 9.25
N ASP A 25 14.79 1.03 10.19
CA ASP A 25 13.60 1.84 9.89
C ASP A 25 13.87 3.35 9.82
N ALA A 26 15.09 3.80 10.14
CA ALA A 26 15.44 5.22 10.19
C ALA A 26 15.17 5.93 8.85
N THR A 27 15.62 5.34 7.75
CA THR A 27 15.44 5.91 6.40
C THR A 27 13.97 5.95 6.00
N ILE A 28 13.25 4.84 6.15
CA ILE A 28 11.84 4.77 5.73
C ILE A 28 10.96 5.69 6.58
N ASN A 29 11.31 5.92 7.85
CA ASN A 29 10.65 6.89 8.73
C ASN A 29 10.80 8.35 8.25
N ILE A 30 11.94 8.72 7.66
CA ILE A 30 12.14 10.04 7.05
C ILE A 30 11.31 10.13 5.75
N ILE A 31 11.41 9.11 4.90
CA ILE A 31 10.71 9.06 3.61
C ILE A 31 9.20 9.17 3.80
N ARG A 32 8.58 8.43 4.73
CA ARG A 32 7.13 8.52 4.98
C ARG A 32 6.66 9.89 5.45
N ARG A 33 7.48 10.60 6.25
CA ARG A 33 7.14 11.95 6.72
C ARG A 33 7.11 12.93 5.57
N LEU A 34 8.11 12.84 4.68
CA LEU A 34 8.16 13.68 3.49
C LEU A 34 7.03 13.34 2.52
N LEU A 35 6.73 12.07 2.28
CA LEU A 35 5.56 11.67 1.47
C LEU A 35 4.26 12.30 1.98
N GLN A 36 4.03 12.26 3.29
CA GLN A 36 2.87 12.89 3.93
C GLN A 36 2.87 14.42 3.75
N ASP A 37 4.03 15.06 3.86
CA ASP A 37 4.16 16.51 3.66
C ASP A 37 3.95 16.92 2.19
N PHE A 38 4.20 16.01 1.25
CA PHE A 38 3.90 16.14 -0.17
C PHE A 38 2.44 15.79 -0.54
N GLY A 39 1.61 15.45 0.46
CA GLY A 39 0.18 15.25 0.27
C GLY A 39 -0.25 13.80 0.04
N ALA A 40 0.68 12.83 0.10
CA ALA A 40 0.32 11.42 0.00
C ALA A 40 -0.30 10.88 1.29
N GLU A 41 -1.18 9.90 1.14
CA GLU A 41 -1.67 9.04 2.23
C GLU A 41 -0.70 7.88 2.40
N VAL A 42 -0.05 7.78 3.56
CA VAL A 42 1.00 6.80 3.80
C VAL A 42 0.51 5.71 4.73
N ILE A 43 0.44 4.48 4.20
CA ILE A 43 0.18 3.26 4.97
C ILE A 43 1.54 2.72 5.42
N HIS A 44 1.86 2.89 6.69
CA HIS A 44 3.16 2.49 7.22
C HIS A 44 3.08 1.14 7.93
N LEU A 45 3.79 0.14 7.42
CA LEU A 45 3.82 -1.20 8.00
C LEU A 45 4.94 -1.36 9.04
N GLY A 46 5.83 -0.39 9.19
CA GLY A 46 7.00 -0.53 10.06
C GLY A 46 8.07 -1.43 9.44
N HIS A 47 8.74 -2.21 10.28
CA HIS A 47 9.90 -3.01 9.89
C HIS A 47 9.64 -4.52 9.91
N ASN A 48 10.57 -5.30 9.37
CA ASN A 48 10.51 -6.77 9.31
C ASN A 48 9.25 -7.29 8.60
N ARG A 49 9.02 -6.87 7.34
CA ARG A 49 7.81 -7.24 6.60
C ARG A 49 8.11 -8.18 5.45
N SER A 50 7.38 -9.28 5.40
CA SER A 50 7.46 -10.22 4.28
C SER A 50 6.89 -9.59 3.01
N VAL A 51 7.26 -10.14 1.85
CA VAL A 51 6.66 -9.73 0.56
C VAL A 51 5.14 -9.91 0.59
N GLN A 52 4.65 -10.97 1.24
CA GLN A 52 3.23 -11.24 1.36
C GLN A 52 2.49 -10.16 2.17
N ASP A 53 3.06 -9.70 3.29
CA ASP A 53 2.45 -8.64 4.11
C ASP A 53 2.31 -7.34 3.32
N VAL A 54 3.38 -7.00 2.58
CA VAL A 54 3.43 -5.81 1.73
C VAL A 54 2.42 -5.92 0.58
N LEU A 55 2.38 -7.06 -0.12
CA LEU A 55 1.43 -7.33 -1.19
C LEU A 55 -0.01 -7.16 -0.68
N MET A 56 -0.36 -7.82 0.42
CA MET A 56 -1.70 -7.79 0.99
C MET A 56 -2.12 -6.36 1.37
N ALA A 57 -1.22 -5.58 1.95
CA ALA A 57 -1.48 -4.17 2.23
C ALA A 57 -1.70 -3.37 0.94
N VAL A 58 -0.84 -3.51 -0.06
CA VAL A 58 -0.98 -2.80 -1.35
C VAL A 58 -2.33 -3.09 -2.00
N LEU A 59 -2.73 -4.37 -2.04
CA LEU A 59 -3.99 -4.78 -2.67
C LEU A 59 -5.21 -4.27 -1.90
N GLN A 60 -5.24 -4.46 -0.58
CA GLN A 60 -6.38 -4.08 0.25
C GLN A 60 -6.58 -2.57 0.34
N GLU A 61 -5.50 -1.80 0.39
CA GLU A 61 -5.53 -0.34 0.53
C GLU A 61 -5.68 0.37 -0.84
N GLY A 62 -5.63 -0.37 -1.96
CA GLY A 62 -5.69 0.21 -3.30
C GLY A 62 -4.53 1.16 -3.57
N ALA A 63 -3.31 0.80 -3.17
CA ALA A 63 -2.17 1.71 -3.25
C ALA A 63 -1.62 1.87 -4.68
N GLN A 64 -1.21 3.08 -5.04
CA GLN A 64 -0.51 3.36 -6.30
C GLN A 64 0.96 2.95 -6.26
N ALA A 65 1.57 3.02 -5.08
CA ALA A 65 3.00 2.77 -4.93
C ALA A 65 3.34 2.05 -3.63
N VAL A 66 4.51 1.40 -3.66
CA VAL A 66 5.15 0.80 -2.49
C VAL A 66 6.60 1.26 -2.42
N CYS A 67 7.04 1.69 -1.24
CA CYS A 67 8.43 2.04 -0.94
C CYS A 67 9.00 1.07 0.10
N VAL A 68 10.03 0.33 -0.29
CA VAL A 68 10.71 -0.64 0.59
C VAL A 68 12.15 -0.21 0.83
N SER A 69 12.56 -0.13 2.10
CA SER A 69 13.98 -0.05 2.45
C SER A 69 14.55 -1.43 2.75
N SER A 70 15.74 -1.74 2.21
CA SER A 70 16.44 -3.01 2.45
C SER A 70 17.93 -2.81 2.68
N TYR A 71 18.38 -3.06 3.91
CA TYR A 71 19.76 -2.87 4.36
C TYR A 71 20.47 -4.17 4.79
N GLN A 72 19.77 -5.31 4.77
CA GLN A 72 20.30 -6.62 5.20
C GLN A 72 20.67 -7.56 4.05
N GLY A 73 20.55 -7.11 2.80
CA GLY A 73 20.72 -7.95 1.61
C GLY A 73 19.46 -8.75 1.27
N GLY A 74 19.56 -9.64 0.26
CA GLY A 74 18.40 -10.38 -0.27
C GLY A 74 17.39 -9.49 -1.02
N HIS A 75 17.75 -8.23 -1.29
CA HIS A 75 16.91 -7.26 -1.98
C HIS A 75 16.58 -7.69 -3.41
N MET A 76 17.49 -8.39 -4.08
CA MET A 76 17.27 -8.86 -5.44
C MET A 76 16.05 -9.79 -5.51
N GLU A 77 16.02 -10.81 -4.66
CA GLU A 77 14.93 -11.78 -4.56
C GLU A 77 13.67 -11.11 -4.03
N TYR A 78 13.80 -10.28 -3.00
CA TYR A 78 12.66 -9.60 -2.38
C TYR A 78 11.88 -8.73 -3.39
N PHE A 79 12.59 -7.86 -4.13
CA PHE A 79 11.94 -6.97 -5.10
C PHE A 79 11.38 -7.70 -6.31
N LYS A 80 12.11 -8.70 -6.85
CA LYS A 80 11.61 -9.52 -7.96
C LYS A 80 10.36 -10.29 -7.56
N TYR A 81 10.38 -10.92 -6.38
CA TYR A 81 9.23 -11.66 -5.89
C TYR A 81 8.01 -10.76 -5.64
N LEU A 82 8.22 -9.55 -5.08
CA LEU A 82 7.14 -8.57 -4.94
C LEU A 82 6.54 -8.17 -6.30
N LYS A 83 7.39 -7.96 -7.31
CA LYS A 83 6.95 -7.62 -8.67
C LYS A 83 6.13 -8.76 -9.28
N ASP A 84 6.62 -9.99 -9.19
CA ASP A 84 5.95 -11.17 -9.72
C ASP A 84 4.57 -11.36 -9.08
N LEU A 85 4.47 -11.28 -7.74
CA LEU A 85 3.18 -11.42 -7.05
C LEU A 85 2.19 -10.30 -7.36
N LEU A 86 2.66 -9.05 -7.52
CA LEU A 86 1.80 -7.94 -7.96
C LEU A 86 1.27 -8.18 -9.38
N ASP A 87 2.12 -8.67 -10.28
CA ASP A 87 1.70 -9.04 -11.61
C ASP A 87 0.71 -10.20 -11.58
N GLU A 88 0.98 -11.29 -10.88
CA GLU A 88 0.07 -12.42 -10.73
C GLU A 88 -1.30 -11.98 -10.18
N ALA A 89 -1.31 -11.08 -9.20
CA ALA A 89 -2.53 -10.52 -8.62
C ALA A 89 -3.27 -9.52 -9.54
N GLY A 90 -2.73 -9.16 -10.71
CA GLY A 90 -3.31 -8.18 -11.63
C GLY A 90 -3.06 -6.72 -11.23
N ALA A 91 -2.21 -6.50 -10.23
CA ALA A 91 -1.83 -5.19 -9.71
C ALA A 91 -0.48 -4.70 -10.28
N GLY A 92 -0.13 -5.11 -11.50
CA GLY A 92 1.12 -4.71 -12.17
C GLY A 92 1.27 -3.21 -12.44
N TYR A 93 0.21 -2.41 -12.21
CA TYR A 93 0.24 -0.95 -12.26
C TYR A 93 0.98 -0.31 -11.08
N VAL A 94 1.12 -1.03 -9.95
CA VAL A 94 1.72 -0.51 -8.72
C VAL A 94 3.19 -0.16 -8.97
N LYS A 95 3.58 1.05 -8.58
CA LYS A 95 4.96 1.52 -8.71
C LYS A 95 5.80 1.05 -7.52
N ILE A 96 6.87 0.32 -7.80
CA ILE A 96 7.77 -0.21 -6.77
C ILE A 96 9.00 0.68 -6.67
N PHE A 97 9.24 1.23 -5.49
CA PHE A 97 10.41 2.02 -5.15
C PHE A 97 11.23 1.33 -4.07
N GLY A 98 12.55 1.43 -4.18
CA GLY A 98 13.46 0.80 -3.22
C GLY A 98 14.63 1.68 -2.82
N GLY A 99 15.27 1.35 -1.70
CA GLY A 99 16.55 1.93 -1.31
C GLY A 99 17.25 1.10 -0.24
N GLY A 100 18.58 1.03 -0.28
CA GLY A 100 19.38 0.26 0.68
C GLY A 100 20.70 0.93 1.04
N GLY A 101 20.84 2.23 0.76
CA GLY A 101 22.13 2.91 0.81
C GLY A 101 23.15 2.21 -0.09
N GLY A 102 24.35 1.97 0.42
CA GLY A 102 25.41 1.28 -0.32
C GLY A 102 25.27 -0.25 -0.38
N VAL A 103 24.20 -0.83 0.17
CA VAL A 103 23.97 -2.30 0.13
C VAL A 103 23.55 -2.76 -1.26
N ILE A 104 22.82 -1.92 -1.99
CA ILE A 104 22.39 -2.21 -3.37
C ILE A 104 23.36 -1.53 -4.31
N ILE A 105 24.17 -2.31 -5.03
CA ILE A 105 25.17 -1.76 -5.96
C ILE A 105 24.52 -1.31 -7.29
N HIS A 106 25.26 -0.56 -8.10
CA HIS A 106 24.75 -0.01 -9.37
C HIS A 106 24.27 -1.09 -10.35
N GLU A 107 24.99 -2.20 -10.46
CA GLU A 107 24.63 -3.33 -11.32
C GLU A 107 23.30 -3.96 -10.88
N GLU A 108 23.10 -4.13 -9.58
CA GLU A 108 21.88 -4.68 -8.98
C GLU A 108 20.69 -3.73 -9.15
N LYS A 109 20.89 -2.43 -8.88
CA LYS A 109 19.91 -1.38 -9.17
C LYS A 109 19.45 -1.48 -10.62
N LYS A 110 20.38 -1.51 -11.57
CA LYS A 110 20.08 -1.60 -13.01
C LYS A 110 19.34 -2.90 -13.34
N ALA A 111 19.74 -4.02 -12.75
CA ALA A 111 19.08 -5.30 -12.93
C ALA A 111 17.64 -5.30 -12.40
N LEU A 112 17.38 -4.68 -11.25
CA LEU A 112 16.04 -4.52 -10.67
C LEU A 112 15.17 -3.59 -11.51
N GLU A 113 15.70 -2.44 -11.95
CA GLU A 113 14.98 -1.50 -12.80
C GLU A 113 14.63 -2.13 -14.16
N ASN A 114 15.55 -2.89 -14.76
CA ASN A 114 15.28 -3.67 -15.97
C ASN A 114 14.24 -4.78 -15.77
N TYR A 115 14.11 -5.31 -14.56
CA TYR A 115 13.09 -6.32 -14.22
C TYR A 115 11.68 -5.71 -14.12
N GLY A 116 11.57 -4.40 -13.95
CA GLY A 116 10.30 -3.70 -13.84
C GLY A 116 10.05 -3.00 -12.50
N ILE A 117 11.09 -2.87 -11.66
CA ILE A 117 11.04 -1.98 -10.49
C ILE A 117 11.13 -0.53 -10.98
N THR A 118 10.28 0.36 -10.47
CA THR A 118 10.17 1.73 -10.98
C THR A 118 11.45 2.53 -10.78
N GLN A 119 12.04 2.43 -9.59
CA GLN A 119 13.30 3.10 -9.25
C GLN A 119 13.90 2.51 -7.97
N ILE A 120 15.19 2.20 -7.99
CA ILE A 120 15.97 1.97 -6.78
C ILE A 120 16.83 3.21 -6.52
N PHE A 121 16.69 3.87 -5.37
CA PHE A 121 17.48 5.05 -5.03
C PHE A 121 18.86 4.66 -4.48
N HIS A 122 19.91 4.88 -5.28
CA HIS A 122 21.30 4.76 -4.84
C HIS A 122 21.74 6.04 -4.11
N PRO A 123 22.74 6.02 -3.20
CA PRO A 123 23.27 7.23 -2.56
C PRO A 123 23.63 8.37 -3.52
N ASP A 124 24.06 8.06 -4.75
CA ASP A 124 24.32 9.05 -5.80
C ASP A 124 23.05 9.79 -6.26
N ASP A 125 21.91 9.10 -6.32
CA ASP A 125 20.62 9.73 -6.60
C ASP A 125 20.24 10.69 -5.47
N GLY A 126 20.47 10.31 -4.21
CA GLY A 126 20.25 11.17 -3.06
C GLY A 126 21.12 12.43 -3.10
N ARG A 127 22.40 12.32 -3.50
CA ARG A 127 23.29 13.47 -3.71
C ARG A 127 22.83 14.39 -4.83
N ARG A 128 22.32 13.81 -5.93
CA ARG A 128 21.93 14.54 -7.13
C ARG A 128 20.56 15.21 -7.02
N LEU A 129 19.58 14.50 -6.47
CA LEU A 129 18.17 14.93 -6.40
C LEU A 129 17.83 15.64 -5.09
N GLY A 130 18.60 15.37 -4.02
CA GLY A 130 18.18 15.65 -2.66
C GLY A 130 17.00 14.77 -2.23
N LEU A 131 16.66 14.81 -0.93
CA LEU A 131 15.53 14.05 -0.38
C LEU A 131 14.22 14.47 -1.04
N GLU A 132 13.95 15.78 -1.14
CA GLU A 132 12.72 16.28 -1.74
C GLU A 132 12.56 15.89 -3.22
N GLY A 133 13.66 15.85 -3.98
CA GLY A 133 13.63 15.42 -5.38
C GLY A 133 13.26 13.94 -5.53
N MET A 134 13.77 13.08 -4.65
CA MET A 134 13.38 11.65 -4.63
C MET A 134 11.90 11.48 -4.29
N ILE A 135 11.39 12.21 -3.30
CA ILE A 135 9.98 12.16 -2.91
C ILE A 135 9.09 12.68 -4.04
N ARG A 136 9.50 13.75 -4.71
CA ARG A 136 8.80 14.27 -5.89
C ARG A 136 8.67 13.20 -6.98
N GLN A 137 9.77 12.53 -7.30
CA GLN A 137 9.76 11.45 -8.30
C GLN A 137 8.80 10.31 -7.91
N ILE A 138 8.70 9.97 -6.62
CA ILE A 138 7.76 8.95 -6.13
C ILE A 138 6.31 9.42 -6.34
N VAL A 139 5.95 10.60 -5.84
CA VAL A 139 4.56 11.06 -5.88
C VAL A 139 4.08 11.36 -7.29
N GLU A 140 4.94 11.90 -8.17
CA GLU A 140 4.59 12.16 -9.57
C GLU A 140 4.36 10.87 -10.36
N ALA A 141 5.19 9.86 -10.14
CA ALA A 141 5.02 8.54 -10.78
C ALA A 141 3.79 7.79 -10.24
N ALA A 142 3.35 8.10 -9.02
CA ALA A 142 2.19 7.52 -8.37
C ALA A 142 0.89 8.33 -8.57
N ASP A 143 0.93 9.50 -9.21
CA ASP A 143 -0.24 10.36 -9.45
C ASP A 143 -1.06 9.88 -10.65
N PHE A 144 -1.73 8.75 -10.50
CA PHE A 144 -2.65 8.19 -11.48
C PHE A 144 -3.89 7.56 -10.81
N ASP A 145 -4.92 7.33 -11.61
CA ASP A 145 -6.12 6.62 -11.19
C ASP A 145 -5.90 5.09 -11.29
N ILE A 146 -6.06 4.39 -10.15
CA ILE A 146 -5.85 2.94 -10.08
C ILE A 146 -6.93 2.13 -10.80
N ASN A 147 -8.17 2.63 -10.92
CA ASN A 147 -9.24 1.93 -11.62
C ASN A 147 -9.01 1.97 -13.12
N ASP A 148 -8.61 3.12 -13.66
CA ASP A 148 -8.23 3.26 -15.07
C ASP A 148 -7.01 2.38 -15.39
N ALA A 149 -6.01 2.34 -14.50
CA ALA A 149 -4.84 1.49 -14.66
C ALA A 149 -5.18 -0.01 -14.60
N ALA A 150 -6.06 -0.41 -13.68
CA ALA A 150 -6.53 -1.78 -13.56
C ALA A 150 -7.35 -2.23 -14.78
N LEU A 151 -8.23 -1.38 -15.32
CA LEU A 151 -9.03 -1.68 -16.52
C LEU A 151 -8.15 -1.97 -17.74
N LYS A 152 -7.04 -1.24 -17.92
CA LYS A 152 -6.08 -1.51 -19.01
C LYS A 152 -5.48 -2.91 -18.89
N ILE A 153 -4.99 -3.26 -17.70
CA ILE A 153 -4.42 -4.59 -17.43
C ILE A 153 -5.46 -5.70 -17.62
N ASP A 154 -6.70 -5.49 -17.16
CA ASP A 154 -7.78 -6.47 -17.32
C ASP A 154 -8.15 -6.65 -18.80
N SER A 155 -8.09 -5.61 -19.62
CA SER A 155 -8.37 -5.71 -21.06
C SER A 155 -7.30 -6.48 -21.86
N GLU A 156 -6.06 -6.47 -21.38
CA GLU A 156 -4.93 -7.17 -21.98
C GLU A 156 -4.82 -8.64 -21.51
N ARG A 157 -5.47 -8.98 -20.39
CA ARG A 157 -5.52 -10.34 -19.84
C ARG A 157 -6.82 -11.03 -20.21
N SER A 158 -6.74 -12.19 -20.87
CA SER A 158 -7.87 -13.11 -20.95
C SER A 158 -8.09 -13.73 -19.57
N VAL A 159 -8.93 -13.12 -18.72
CA VAL A 159 -9.11 -13.57 -17.34
C VAL A 159 -9.96 -14.85 -17.30
N ASN A 160 -9.33 -15.99 -16.99
CA ASN A 160 -10.02 -17.16 -16.45
C ASN A 160 -10.28 -16.92 -14.96
N THR A 161 -11.46 -16.43 -14.61
CA THR A 161 -11.90 -16.25 -13.21
C THR A 161 -12.31 -17.59 -12.60
N SER A 162 -11.33 -18.40 -12.21
CA SER A 162 -11.56 -19.53 -11.32
C SER A 162 -10.82 -19.31 -10.01
N GLU A 163 -11.58 -19.02 -8.94
CA GLU A 163 -11.53 -19.69 -7.62
C GLU A 163 -11.67 -18.79 -6.37
N LYS A 164 -12.46 -19.34 -5.44
CA LYS A 164 -12.72 -19.19 -3.98
C LYS A 164 -11.95 -18.21 -3.06
N ILE A 165 -11.00 -17.42 -3.52
CA ILE A 165 -10.21 -16.50 -2.68
C ILE A 165 -10.85 -15.10 -2.70
N LEU A 166 -10.81 -14.37 -1.58
CA LEU A 166 -11.24 -12.96 -1.55
C LEU A 166 -10.36 -12.14 -2.53
N PRO A 167 -10.91 -11.48 -3.54
CA PRO A 167 -10.13 -10.70 -4.49
C PRO A 167 -9.75 -9.37 -3.84
N TYR A 168 -8.69 -9.38 -3.02
CA TYR A 168 -8.24 -8.21 -2.27
C TYR A 168 -7.95 -7.01 -3.17
N ARG A 169 -7.45 -7.25 -4.40
CA ARG A 169 -7.31 -6.23 -5.43
C ARG A 169 -8.63 -5.53 -5.73
N ASP A 170 -9.68 -6.30 -6.02
CA ASP A 170 -10.99 -5.75 -6.37
C ASP A 170 -11.61 -5.00 -5.19
N LEU A 171 -11.38 -5.47 -3.97
CA LEU A 171 -11.78 -4.75 -2.76
C LEU A 171 -11.13 -3.35 -2.70
N GLY A 172 -9.81 -3.27 -2.85
CA GLY A 172 -9.10 -1.98 -2.82
C GLY A 172 -9.52 -1.04 -3.95
N LEU A 173 -9.74 -1.57 -5.15
CA LEU A 173 -10.22 -0.80 -6.31
C LEU A 173 -11.63 -0.24 -6.06
N LEU A 174 -12.55 -1.07 -5.53
CA LEU A 174 -13.91 -0.66 -5.20
C LEU A 174 -13.95 0.42 -4.12
N LEU A 175 -13.21 0.25 -3.02
CA LEU A 175 -13.14 1.24 -1.95
C LEU A 175 -12.61 2.57 -2.47
N SER A 176 -11.54 2.53 -3.26
CA SER A 176 -10.95 3.74 -3.86
C SER A 176 -11.90 4.47 -4.81
N ALA A 177 -12.72 3.74 -5.57
CA ALA A 177 -13.71 4.37 -6.43
C ALA A 177 -14.89 4.97 -5.65
N LEU A 178 -15.34 4.30 -4.59
CA LEU A 178 -16.40 4.79 -3.70
C LEU A 178 -15.98 6.09 -3.00
N GLU A 179 -14.75 6.16 -2.51
CA GLU A 179 -14.20 7.35 -1.85
C GLU A 179 -14.08 8.54 -2.82
N ASN A 180 -13.67 8.27 -4.06
CA ASN A 180 -13.49 9.31 -5.07
C ASN A 180 -14.79 9.71 -5.80
N SER A 181 -15.94 9.16 -5.41
CA SER A 181 -17.25 9.43 -6.02
C SER A 181 -17.27 9.33 -7.55
N LYS A 182 -16.42 8.46 -8.13
CA LYS A 182 -16.40 8.22 -9.58
C LYS A 182 -17.58 7.34 -9.99
N ASP A 183 -17.93 7.40 -11.28
CA ASP A 183 -19.06 6.66 -11.85
C ASP A 183 -18.94 5.17 -11.49
N LYS A 184 -20.04 4.59 -10.99
CA LYS A 184 -20.07 3.22 -10.46
C LYS A 184 -20.26 2.18 -11.57
N GLN A 185 -20.56 2.63 -12.80
CA GLN A 185 -20.82 1.74 -13.93
C GLN A 185 -19.68 0.74 -14.24
N PRO A 186 -18.38 1.11 -14.21
CA PRO A 186 -17.29 0.16 -14.45
C PRO A 186 -17.11 -0.89 -13.35
N LEU A 187 -17.84 -0.77 -12.24
CA LEU A 187 -17.63 -1.53 -11.01
C LEU A 187 -18.79 -2.46 -10.67
N GLU A 188 -19.91 -2.38 -11.39
CA GLU A 188 -21.10 -3.21 -11.12
C GLU A 188 -20.78 -4.71 -11.20
N ASP A 189 -19.93 -5.09 -12.15
CA ASP A 189 -19.47 -6.46 -12.33
C ASP A 189 -18.58 -6.91 -11.17
N ARG A 190 -17.66 -6.06 -10.70
CA ARG A 190 -16.80 -6.35 -9.53
C ARG A 190 -17.60 -6.38 -8.23
N LEU A 191 -18.59 -5.52 -8.08
CA LEU A 191 -19.52 -5.50 -6.96
C LEU A 191 -20.29 -6.82 -6.85
N SER A 192 -20.54 -7.51 -7.97
CA SER A 192 -21.28 -8.77 -7.97
C SER A 192 -20.64 -9.86 -7.09
N PHE A 193 -19.30 -9.89 -7.00
CA PHE A 193 -18.59 -10.80 -6.11
C PHE A 193 -18.86 -10.47 -4.63
N PHE A 194 -18.89 -9.18 -4.30
CA PHE A 194 -19.15 -8.68 -2.94
C PHE A 194 -20.64 -8.55 -2.63
N LYS A 195 -21.52 -8.79 -3.61
CA LYS A 195 -22.96 -8.79 -3.38
C LYS A 195 -23.26 -9.86 -2.36
N ARG A 196 -23.97 -9.42 -1.33
CA ARG A 196 -24.29 -10.19 -0.15
C ARG A 196 -25.02 -11.48 -0.50
N THR A 197 -24.39 -12.61 -0.19
CA THR A 197 -24.97 -13.94 -0.39
C THR A 197 -25.86 -14.39 0.77
N ARG A 198 -25.76 -13.76 1.95
CA ARG A 198 -26.50 -14.12 3.17
C ARG A 198 -27.57 -13.10 3.53
N LYS A 199 -28.76 -13.58 3.91
CA LYS A 199 -29.91 -12.74 4.32
C LYS A 199 -29.63 -11.88 5.56
N LYS A 200 -28.77 -12.30 6.49
CA LYS A 200 -28.51 -11.57 7.75
C LYS A 200 -27.44 -10.47 7.58
N GLU A 201 -27.67 -9.32 8.20
CA GLU A 201 -26.69 -8.23 8.20
C GLU A 201 -25.45 -8.62 8.99
N PRO A 202 -24.24 -8.28 8.52
CA PRO A 202 -23.05 -8.42 9.33
C PRO A 202 -23.17 -7.50 10.54
N LEU A 203 -22.63 -7.94 11.68
CA LEU A 203 -22.50 -7.07 12.85
C LEU A 203 -21.47 -5.98 12.55
N VAL A 204 -21.86 -4.72 12.69
CA VAL A 204 -20.97 -3.57 12.57
C VAL A 204 -20.71 -3.01 13.96
N LEU A 205 -19.46 -3.10 14.41
CA LEU A 205 -19.01 -2.57 15.71
C LEU A 205 -18.18 -1.30 15.49
N GLY A 206 -18.68 -0.16 15.95
CA GLY A 206 -17.93 1.10 15.97
C GLY A 206 -17.08 1.21 17.23
N VAL A 207 -15.78 1.43 17.07
CA VAL A 207 -14.84 1.66 18.17
C VAL A 207 -14.29 3.08 18.08
N THR A 208 -14.47 3.89 19.11
CA THR A 208 -14.02 5.29 19.16
C THR A 208 -13.37 5.61 20.52
N GLY A 209 -12.68 6.74 20.61
CA GLY A 209 -11.94 7.16 21.79
C GLY A 209 -10.81 8.13 21.47
N THR A 210 -10.22 8.70 22.52
CA THR A 210 -9.15 9.70 22.40
C THR A 210 -7.92 9.18 21.64
N GLY A 211 -7.13 10.11 21.09
CA GLY A 211 -5.87 9.77 20.42
C GLY A 211 -4.89 9.10 21.38
N GLY A 212 -4.26 8.00 20.97
CA GLY A 212 -3.30 7.27 21.79
C GLY A 212 -3.89 6.40 22.91
N ALA A 213 -5.23 6.29 23.04
CA ALA A 213 -5.88 5.47 24.07
C ALA A 213 -5.70 3.94 23.90
N GLY A 214 -5.01 3.48 22.85
CA GLY A 214 -4.82 2.06 22.57
C GLY A 214 -5.95 1.40 21.77
N LYS A 215 -6.76 2.17 21.03
CA LYS A 215 -7.89 1.65 20.24
C LYS A 215 -7.48 0.52 19.30
N SER A 216 -6.48 0.76 18.45
CA SER A 216 -6.02 -0.19 17.43
C SER A 216 -5.44 -1.44 18.06
N SER A 217 -4.70 -1.32 19.17
CA SER A 217 -4.19 -2.45 19.95
C SER A 217 -5.31 -3.27 20.61
N LEU A 218 -6.35 -2.62 21.14
CA LEU A 218 -7.51 -3.32 21.70
C LEU A 218 -8.29 -4.06 20.60
N VAL A 219 -8.46 -3.43 19.43
CA VAL A 219 -9.12 -4.04 18.28
C VAL A 219 -8.34 -5.27 17.80
N ASP A 220 -7.02 -5.20 17.67
CA ASP A 220 -6.16 -6.34 17.32
C ASP A 220 -6.34 -7.52 18.29
N GLU A 221 -6.28 -7.26 19.60
CA GLU A 221 -6.49 -8.28 20.63
C GLU A 221 -7.90 -8.90 20.60
N LEU A 222 -8.92 -8.10 20.29
CA LEU A 222 -10.29 -8.60 20.13
C LEU A 222 -10.39 -9.50 18.89
N ILE A 223 -9.80 -9.08 17.76
CA ILE A 223 -9.75 -9.86 16.53
C ILE A 223 -9.08 -11.21 16.78
N GLY A 224 -7.91 -11.22 17.41
CA GLY A 224 -7.20 -12.45 17.75
C GLY A 224 -8.06 -13.40 18.59
N ARG A 225 -8.78 -12.89 19.60
CA ARG A 225 -9.71 -13.70 20.42
C ARG A 225 -10.86 -14.26 19.60
N PHE A 226 -11.46 -13.47 18.71
CA PHE A 226 -12.56 -13.91 17.86
C PHE A 226 -12.10 -14.99 16.88
N LEU A 227 -10.96 -14.80 16.22
CA LEU A 227 -10.42 -15.77 15.26
C LEU A 227 -10.01 -17.09 15.94
N ASN A 228 -9.49 -17.02 17.17
CA ASN A 228 -9.15 -18.21 17.96
C ASN A 228 -10.38 -18.99 18.45
N PHE A 229 -11.48 -18.31 18.75
CA PHE A 229 -12.68 -18.94 19.30
C PHE A 229 -13.67 -19.41 18.22
N TYR A 230 -13.78 -18.68 17.11
CA TYR A 230 -14.76 -18.94 16.06
C TYR A 230 -14.09 -19.35 14.75
N GLU A 231 -14.06 -20.65 14.49
CA GLU A 231 -13.57 -21.19 13.22
C GLU A 231 -14.36 -20.65 12.02
N GLY A 232 -13.64 -20.20 10.99
CA GLY A 232 -14.22 -19.70 9.74
C GLY A 232 -14.92 -18.34 9.84
N LEU A 233 -14.79 -17.63 10.98
CA LEU A 233 -15.26 -16.25 11.11
C LEU A 233 -14.47 -15.33 10.16
N ARG A 234 -15.18 -14.50 9.40
CA ARG A 234 -14.59 -13.48 8.53
C ARG A 234 -14.79 -12.11 9.16
N ILE A 235 -13.70 -11.39 9.37
CA ILE A 235 -13.70 -10.06 9.96
C ILE A 235 -13.17 -9.07 8.91
N GLY A 236 -13.88 -7.96 8.74
CA GLY A 236 -13.39 -6.80 8.00
C GLY A 236 -13.10 -5.68 9.00
N VAL A 237 -11.99 -4.98 8.80
CA VAL A 237 -11.59 -3.84 9.63
C VAL A 237 -11.50 -2.61 8.75
N VAL A 238 -12.15 -1.53 9.18
CA VAL A 238 -12.06 -0.22 8.54
C VAL A 238 -11.51 0.75 9.57
N CYS A 239 -10.28 1.19 9.35
CA CYS A 239 -9.59 2.16 10.19
C CYS A 239 -9.71 3.56 9.59
N VAL A 240 -9.82 4.57 10.44
CA VAL A 240 -9.95 5.97 10.03
C VAL A 240 -8.99 6.82 10.84
N ASP A 241 -7.98 7.37 10.16
CA ASP A 241 -6.99 8.26 10.73
C ASP A 241 -7.18 9.71 10.21
N PRO A 242 -6.83 10.75 10.99
CA PRO A 242 -6.98 12.14 10.57
C PRO A 242 -5.94 12.55 9.52
N SER A 243 -6.39 13.23 8.46
CA SER A 243 -5.50 13.84 7.46
C SER A 243 -4.98 15.23 7.88
N LYS A 244 -3.77 15.59 7.44
CA LYS A 244 -3.21 16.93 7.68
C LYS A 244 -3.95 17.96 6.84
N ARG A 245 -4.70 18.87 7.48
CA ARG A 245 -5.45 19.94 6.80
C ARG A 245 -4.61 20.82 5.85
N LYS A 246 -3.31 20.99 6.12
CA LYS A 246 -2.42 21.88 5.36
C LYS A 246 -1.88 21.25 4.08
N THR A 247 -1.55 19.95 4.11
CA THR A 247 -0.90 19.24 2.99
C THR A 247 -1.84 18.27 2.28
N GLY A 248 -2.97 17.90 2.90
CA GLY A 248 -3.88 16.85 2.42
C GLY A 248 -3.42 15.43 2.79
N GLY A 249 -2.12 15.22 2.98
CA GLY A 249 -1.55 13.91 3.28
C GLY A 249 -1.91 13.37 4.66
N ALA A 250 -1.89 12.05 4.79
CA ALA A 250 -2.22 11.34 6.02
C ALA A 250 -1.16 10.31 6.37
N LEU A 251 -1.04 9.98 7.66
CA LEU A 251 -0.29 8.82 8.11
C LEU A 251 -1.31 7.84 8.65
N LEU A 252 -1.60 6.80 7.86
CA LEU A 252 -2.54 5.74 8.19
C LEU A 252 -1.79 4.70 9.03
N GLY A 253 -1.82 4.92 10.34
CA GLY A 253 -0.96 4.29 11.32
C GLY A 253 -1.61 3.13 12.06
N ASP A 254 -2.91 2.91 11.93
CA ASP A 254 -3.60 1.82 12.62
C ASP A 254 -3.09 0.43 12.20
N ARG A 255 -2.78 0.24 10.91
CA ARG A 255 -2.36 -1.05 10.36
C ARG A 255 -1.06 -1.57 10.97
N ILE A 256 -0.14 -0.70 11.41
CA ILE A 256 1.11 -1.13 12.06
C ILE A 256 0.88 -1.87 13.40
N ARG A 257 -0.31 -1.68 14.01
CA ARG A 257 -0.68 -2.29 15.29
C ARG A 257 -1.47 -3.59 15.14
N MET A 258 -1.85 -3.95 13.91
CA MET A 258 -2.61 -5.16 13.63
C MET A 258 -1.62 -6.30 13.37
N ASN A 259 -1.50 -7.23 14.32
CA ASN A 259 -0.64 -8.42 14.18
C ASN A 259 -1.47 -9.70 13.94
N SER A 260 -2.77 -9.66 14.20
CA SER A 260 -3.68 -10.82 14.11
C SER A 260 -4.26 -11.03 12.71
N LEU A 261 -3.97 -10.14 11.76
CA LEU A 261 -4.54 -10.08 10.41
C LEU A 261 -3.51 -10.39 9.32
#